data_AF-A0A966W7E8-F1
#
_entry.id   AF-A0A966W7E8-F1
#
_cell.length_a   1.000
_cell.length_b   1.000
_cell.length_c   1.000
_cell.angle_alpha   90.00
_cell.angle_beta   90.00
_cell.angle_gamma   90.00
#
_symmetry.space_group_name_H-M   'P 1'
#
loop_
_entity.id
_entity.type
_entity.pdbx_description
1 polymer ?
#
loop_
_entity_poly.entity_id
_entity_poly.type
_entity_poly.pdbx_seq_one_letter_code
_entity_poly.pdbx_strand_id
1 'polypeptide(L)'
;MRARLDWCTQPGATAVGNMRVRAITGVILLASIACVTWPWLDPRLDWSATFDGENHLIRLFLVGDALKAGDWYPRWLPDLAMGYGYPLFNYYAPGMYALATALRGFGLPIIAAFQWTGVIAVTLAATGTYALARHVMDDRIGAVVAATAFVLAPYPFFTNFYDRAQV
;
A
#
# COMPACT_ATOMS: atom_id res chain seq x y z
N MET A 1 18.35 7.16 62.25
CA MET A 1 18.54 6.04 61.29
C MET A 1 17.30 5.89 60.42
N ARG A 2 17.42 6.25 59.14
CA ARG A 2 16.76 5.68 57.93
C ARG A 2 16.82 6.74 56.83
N ALA A 3 17.93 6.73 56.11
CA ALA A 3 18.04 7.43 54.83
C ALA A 3 17.10 6.75 53.83
N ARG A 4 16.16 7.51 53.26
CA ARG A 4 15.40 7.08 52.09
C ARG A 4 16.36 7.11 50.90
N LEU A 5 16.55 5.94 50.29
CA LEU A 5 17.24 5.79 49.03
C LEU A 5 16.25 6.13 47.92
N ASP A 6 16.30 7.36 47.46
CA ASP A 6 15.56 7.83 46.29
C ASP A 6 16.42 7.53 45.06
N TRP A 7 16.44 6.26 44.64
CA TRP A 7 17.15 5.78 43.45
C TRP A 7 16.43 6.28 42.20
N CYS A 8 16.73 7.52 41.84
CA CYS A 8 16.91 7.99 40.47
C CYS A 8 16.26 7.10 39.38
N THR A 9 15.02 7.40 39.00
CA THR A 9 14.49 7.02 37.69
C THR A 9 15.29 7.78 36.63
N GLN A 10 16.42 7.20 36.19
CA GLN A 10 17.33 7.78 35.21
C GLN A 10 16.56 8.03 33.89
N PRO A 11 16.29 9.30 33.49
CA PRO A 11 15.48 9.60 32.31
C PRO A 11 16.09 9.05 31.01
N GLY A 12 17.42 8.82 30.99
CA GLY A 12 18.14 8.29 29.84
C GLY A 12 17.89 6.80 29.56
N ALA A 13 17.64 5.98 30.59
CA ALA A 13 17.43 4.54 30.42
C ALA A 13 16.09 4.23 29.73
N THR A 14 15.04 5.00 30.05
CA THR A 14 13.73 4.89 29.42
C THR A 14 13.72 5.44 28.00
N ALA A 15 14.49 6.50 27.73
CA ALA A 15 14.64 7.08 26.40
C ALA A 15 15.33 6.12 25.42
N VAL A 16 16.44 5.48 25.82
CA VAL A 16 17.15 4.49 24.99
C VAL A 16 16.29 3.24 24.77
N GLY A 17 15.57 2.76 25.79
CA GLY A 17 14.62 1.65 25.66
C GLY A 17 13.52 1.95 24.65
N ASN A 18 12.91 3.13 24.73
CA ASN A 18 11.86 3.56 23.80
C ASN A 18 12.37 3.70 22.36
N MET A 19 13.61 4.17 22.17
CA MET A 19 14.22 4.26 20.84
C MET A 19 14.45 2.89 20.21
N ARG A 20 14.96 1.92 21.00
CA ARG A 20 15.15 0.53 20.53
C ARG A 20 13.83 -0.11 20.12
N VAL A 21 12.78 0.03 20.93
CA VAL A 21 11.45 -0.52 20.61
C VAL A 21 10.90 0.06 19.31
N ARG A 22 11.00 1.38 19.13
CA ARG A 22 10.55 2.04 17.88
C ARG A 22 11.34 1.57 16.66
N ALA A 23 12.65 1.41 16.79
CA ALA A 23 13.49 0.89 15.71
C ALA A 23 13.10 -0.56 15.34
N ILE A 24 12.91 -1.43 16.34
CA ILE A 24 12.48 -2.82 16.11
C ILE A 24 11.11 -2.87 15.43
N THR A 25 10.14 -2.07 15.90
CA THR A 25 8.84 -1.93 15.24
C THR A 25 8.98 -1.52 13.78
N GLY A 26 9.78 -0.49 13.50
CA GLY A 26 10.03 -0.03 12.14
C GLY A 26 10.64 -1.12 11.26
N VAL A 27 11.64 -1.84 11.76
CA VAL A 27 12.29 -2.95 11.04
C VAL A 27 11.29 -4.07 10.72
N ILE A 28 10.45 -4.47 11.69
CA ILE A 28 9.45 -5.53 11.47
C ILE A 28 8.46 -5.10 10.38
N LEU A 29 7.90 -3.90 10.47
CA LEU A 29 6.94 -3.42 9.47
C LEU A 29 7.59 -3.29 8.09
N LEU A 30 8.80 -2.75 8.00
CA LEU A 30 9.54 -2.68 6.74
C LEU A 30 9.83 -4.06 6.14
N ALA A 31 10.19 -5.04 6.99
CA ALA A 31 10.42 -6.40 6.54
C ALA A 31 9.12 -7.07 6.04
N SER A 32 7.99 -6.86 6.72
CA SER A 32 6.69 -7.37 6.27
C SER A 32 6.24 -6.74 4.96
N ILE A 33 6.37 -5.42 4.81
CA ILE A 33 6.07 -4.72 3.55
C ILE A 33 6.98 -5.26 2.44
N ALA A 34 8.29 -5.30 2.67
CA ALA A 34 9.26 -5.78 1.67
C ALA A 34 9.01 -7.23 1.25
N CYS A 35 8.63 -8.11 2.18
CA CYS A 35 8.28 -9.50 1.88
C CYS A 35 7.15 -9.61 0.85
N VAL A 36 6.13 -8.75 0.98
CA VAL A 36 4.99 -8.71 0.06
C VAL A 36 5.33 -7.96 -1.23
N THR A 37 6.05 -6.84 -1.16
CA THR A 37 6.21 -5.95 -2.31
C THR A 37 7.42 -6.25 -3.18
N TRP A 38 8.43 -6.97 -2.68
CA TRP A 38 9.63 -7.28 -3.45
C TRP A 38 9.32 -8.09 -4.72
N PRO A 39 8.57 -9.21 -4.67
CA PRO A 39 8.23 -9.95 -5.88
C PRO A 39 7.27 -9.16 -6.79
N TRP A 40 6.37 -8.36 -6.20
CA TRP A 40 5.45 -7.48 -6.91
C TRP A 40 6.15 -6.43 -7.78
N LEU A 41 7.35 -6.00 -7.38
CA LEU A 41 8.17 -5.05 -8.11
C LEU A 41 9.01 -5.69 -9.24
N ASP A 42 8.90 -7.01 -9.48
CA ASP A 42 9.58 -7.64 -10.61
C ASP A 42 8.95 -7.16 -11.93
N PRO A 43 9.71 -6.47 -12.81
CA PRO A 43 9.18 -6.00 -14.09
C PRO A 43 8.83 -7.15 -15.06
N ARG A 44 9.17 -8.40 -14.73
CA ARG A 44 8.88 -9.60 -15.51
C ARG A 44 7.58 -10.30 -15.13
N LEU A 45 6.80 -9.74 -14.19
CA LEU A 45 5.49 -10.30 -13.85
C LEU A 45 4.61 -10.43 -15.09
N ASP A 46 4.06 -11.63 -15.26
CA ASP A 46 3.13 -11.91 -16.34
C ASP A 46 1.72 -11.42 -15.96
N TRP A 47 1.40 -10.21 -16.40
CA TRP A 47 0.09 -9.60 -16.16
C TRP A 47 -1.06 -10.34 -16.85
N SER A 48 -0.77 -11.11 -17.90
CA SER A 48 -1.77 -11.92 -18.62
C SER A 48 -2.15 -13.19 -17.86
N ALA A 49 -1.29 -13.66 -16.97
CA ALA A 49 -1.57 -14.80 -16.10
C ALA A 49 -2.47 -14.44 -14.90
N THR A 50 -2.65 -13.14 -14.62
CA THR A 50 -3.53 -12.64 -13.54
C THR A 50 -4.96 -12.42 -14.05
N PHE A 51 -5.96 -12.44 -13.16
CA PHE A 51 -7.35 -12.30 -13.58
C PHE A 51 -7.71 -10.92 -14.15
N ASP A 52 -7.19 -9.83 -13.55
CA ASP A 52 -7.57 -8.46 -13.94
C ASP A 52 -6.39 -7.58 -14.40
N GLY A 53 -5.15 -8.09 -14.43
CA GLY A 53 -3.94 -7.29 -14.66
C GLY A 53 -3.96 -6.52 -15.98
N GLU A 54 -4.27 -7.21 -17.09
CA GLU A 54 -4.40 -6.57 -18.41
C GLU A 54 -5.48 -5.48 -18.41
N ASN A 55 -6.64 -5.77 -17.80
CA ASN A 55 -7.75 -4.82 -17.69
C ASN A 55 -7.33 -3.56 -16.93
N HIS A 56 -6.59 -3.70 -15.83
CA HIS A 56 -6.08 -2.57 -15.05
C HIS A 56 -5.07 -1.74 -15.84
N LEU A 57 -4.15 -2.36 -16.57
CA LEU A 57 -3.16 -1.66 -17.38
C LEU A 57 -3.81 -0.90 -18.55
N ILE A 58 -4.77 -1.51 -19.25
CA ILE A 58 -5.52 -0.85 -20.33
C ILE A 58 -6.31 0.35 -19.78
N ARG A 59 -7.04 0.16 -18.67
CA ARG A 59 -7.80 1.24 -18.05
C ARG A 59 -6.89 2.38 -17.59
N LEU A 60 -5.74 2.08 -16.98
CA LEU A 60 -4.77 3.08 -16.57
C LEU A 60 -4.19 3.87 -17.75
N PHE A 61 -3.98 3.20 -18.89
CA PHE A 61 -3.57 3.86 -20.13
C PHE A 61 -4.64 4.86 -20.59
N LEU A 62 -5.88 4.41 -20.75
CA LEU A 62 -7.00 5.22 -21.23
C LEU A 62 -7.37 6.37 -20.30
N VAL A 63 -7.31 6.17 -18.98
CA VAL A 63 -7.50 7.24 -17.99
C VAL A 63 -6.42 8.31 -18.17
N GLY A 64 -5.16 7.91 -18.40
CA GLY A 64 -4.09 8.86 -18.67
C GLY A 64 -4.30 9.68 -19.94
N ASP A 65 -4.85 9.07 -20.99
CA ASP A 65 -5.14 9.79 -22.24
C ASP A 65 -6.34 10.72 -22.12
N ALA A 66 -7.40 10.33 -21.40
CA ALA A 66 -8.52 11.19 -21.10
C ALA A 66 -8.09 12.43 -20.28
N LEU A 67 -7.21 12.25 -19.29
CA LEU A 67 -6.65 13.34 -18.49
C LEU A 67 -5.82 14.31 -19.35
N LYS A 68 -5.01 13.80 -20.29
CA LYS A 68 -4.28 14.66 -21.24
C LYS A 68 -5.21 15.43 -22.18
N ALA A 69 -6.37 14.87 -22.51
CA ALA A 69 -7.40 15.53 -23.30
C ALA A 69 -8.21 16.57 -22.50
N GLY A 70 -7.91 16.76 -21.20
CA GLY A 70 -8.57 17.73 -20.34
C GLY A 70 -9.80 17.19 -19.60
N ASP A 71 -10.10 15.90 -19.73
CA ASP A 71 -11.15 15.25 -18.93
C ASP A 71 -10.58 14.80 -17.58
N TRP A 72 -10.64 15.69 -16.60
CA TRP A 72 -10.11 15.49 -15.24
C TRP A 72 -10.82 14.39 -14.44
N TYR A 73 -12.00 13.95 -14.89
CA TYR A 73 -12.76 12.89 -14.22
C TYR A 73 -13.51 12.04 -15.26
N PRO A 74 -12.82 11.11 -15.96
CA PRO A 74 -13.38 10.44 -17.11
C PRO A 74 -14.42 9.39 -16.71
N ARG A 75 -15.67 9.85 -16.68
CA ARG A 75 -16.84 8.99 -16.39
C ARG A 75 -17.11 8.01 -17.51
N TRP A 76 -16.73 8.34 -18.74
CA TRP A 76 -16.95 7.53 -19.93
C TRP A 76 -15.62 7.35 -20.67
N LEU A 77 -15.20 6.10 -20.88
CA LEU A 77 -14.01 5.77 -21.66
C LEU A 77 -14.45 5.13 -22.98
N PRO A 78 -14.34 5.82 -24.13
CA PRO A 78 -14.93 5.39 -25.40
C PRO A 78 -14.27 4.12 -25.98
N ASP A 79 -12.98 3.93 -25.76
CA ASP A 79 -12.24 2.80 -26.35
C ASP A 79 -12.43 1.47 -25.60
N LEU A 80 -13.04 1.50 -24.42
CA LEU A 80 -13.42 0.29 -23.70
C LEU A 80 -14.64 -0.39 -24.34
N ALA A 81 -14.86 -1.65 -23.96
CA ALA A 81 -15.97 -2.46 -24.45
C ALA A 81 -16.02 -2.50 -26.00
N MET A 82 -14.90 -2.84 -26.65
CA MET A 82 -14.80 -2.92 -28.11
C MET A 82 -15.17 -1.62 -28.85
N GLY A 83 -14.96 -0.45 -28.21
CA GLY A 83 -15.27 0.85 -28.80
C GLY A 83 -16.71 1.34 -28.60
N TYR A 84 -17.56 0.57 -27.90
CA TYR A 84 -18.90 1.03 -27.50
C TYR A 84 -18.87 2.00 -26.32
N GLY A 85 -17.73 2.09 -25.64
CA GLY A 85 -17.54 2.91 -24.46
C GLY A 85 -17.96 2.21 -23.17
N TYR A 86 -17.37 2.66 -22.06
CA TYR A 86 -17.65 2.08 -20.74
C TYR A 86 -17.72 3.17 -19.65
N PRO A 87 -18.76 3.17 -18.80
CA PRO A 87 -18.96 4.17 -17.77
C PRO A 87 -18.10 3.90 -16.51
N LEU A 88 -16.78 3.76 -16.65
CA LEU A 88 -15.88 3.19 -15.64
C LEU A 88 -16.05 3.82 -14.24
N PHE A 89 -15.85 5.13 -14.11
CA PHE A 89 -15.86 5.80 -12.80
C PHE A 89 -17.27 6.13 -12.27
N ASN A 90 -18.34 5.72 -12.96
CA ASN A 90 -19.67 5.72 -12.36
C ASN A 90 -19.87 4.51 -11.44
N TYR A 91 -19.19 3.39 -11.72
CA TYR A 91 -19.42 2.11 -11.03
C TYR A 91 -18.15 1.50 -10.44
N TYR A 92 -16.97 2.06 -10.72
CA TYR A 92 -15.69 1.56 -10.26
C TYR A 92 -14.90 2.64 -9.50
N ALA A 93 -14.22 2.24 -8.43
CA ALA A 93 -13.47 3.15 -7.58
C ALA A 93 -12.26 3.78 -8.32
N PRO A 94 -12.08 5.11 -8.28
CA PRO A 94 -11.04 5.79 -9.06
C PRO A 94 -9.67 5.82 -8.37
N GLY A 95 -9.59 5.51 -7.07
CA GLY A 95 -8.43 5.81 -6.23
C GLY A 95 -7.10 5.28 -6.77
N MET A 96 -7.07 4.00 -7.17
CA MET A 96 -5.86 3.39 -7.74
C MET A 96 -5.43 4.06 -9.05
N TYR A 97 -6.36 4.33 -9.97
CA TYR A 97 -6.04 4.98 -11.24
C TYR A 97 -5.58 6.41 -11.07
N ALA A 98 -6.18 7.15 -10.13
CA ALA A 98 -5.77 8.51 -9.81
C ALA A 98 -4.32 8.53 -9.29
N LEU A 99 -4.00 7.65 -8.34
CA LEU A 99 -2.65 7.54 -7.77
C LEU A 99 -1.63 7.07 -8.82
N ALA A 100 -1.94 6.01 -9.57
CA ALA A 100 -1.06 5.50 -10.62
C ALA A 100 -0.83 6.55 -11.72
N THR A 101 -1.85 7.32 -12.11
CA THR A 101 -1.67 8.37 -13.11
C THR A 101 -0.85 9.54 -12.58
N ALA A 102 -1.00 9.91 -11.31
CA ALA A 102 -0.12 10.89 -10.66
C ALA A 102 1.34 10.43 -10.67
N LEU A 103 1.61 9.15 -10.38
CA LEU A 103 2.94 8.55 -10.48
C LEU A 103 3.50 8.60 -11.91
N ARG A 104 2.67 8.35 -12.93
CA ARG A 104 3.06 8.52 -14.34
C ARG A 104 3.39 9.98 -14.66
N GLY A 105 2.74 10.94 -14.02
CA GLY A 105 3.06 12.37 -14.12
C GLY A 105 4.49 12.70 -13.67
N PHE A 106 5.08 11.89 -12.78
CA PHE A 106 6.50 11.97 -12.38
C PHE A 106 7.45 11.20 -13.31
N GLY A 107 6.96 10.68 -14.44
CA GLY A 107 7.76 9.99 -15.45
C GLY A 107 7.86 8.47 -15.28
N LEU A 108 7.11 7.86 -14.35
CA LEU A 108 7.11 6.41 -14.21
C LEU A 108 6.43 5.74 -15.43
N PRO A 109 7.00 4.64 -15.97
CA PRO A 109 6.31 3.84 -16.97
C PRO A 109 5.06 3.20 -16.36
N ILE A 110 4.08 2.86 -17.20
CA ILE A 110 2.74 2.42 -16.76
C ILE A 110 2.80 1.23 -15.78
N ILE A 111 3.62 0.23 -16.07
CA ILE A 111 3.80 -0.95 -15.22
C ILE A 111 4.39 -0.55 -13.86
N ALA A 112 5.46 0.26 -13.86
CA ALA A 112 6.06 0.71 -12.61
C ALA A 112 5.11 1.58 -11.78
N ALA A 113 4.34 2.46 -12.41
CA ALA A 113 3.34 3.28 -11.72
C ALA A 113 2.25 2.41 -11.05
N PHE A 114 1.79 1.38 -11.75
CA PHE A 114 0.86 0.40 -11.19
C PHE A 114 1.49 -0.37 -10.02
N GLN A 115 2.72 -0.86 -10.19
CA GLN A 115 3.44 -1.59 -9.14
C GLN A 115 3.65 -0.72 -7.88
N TRP A 116 4.15 0.50 -8.04
CA TRP A 116 4.36 1.44 -6.94
C TRP A 116 3.06 1.86 -6.26
N THR A 117 1.93 1.88 -6.98
CA THR A 117 0.62 2.07 -6.37
C THR A 117 0.31 0.93 -5.39
N GLY A 118 0.64 -0.32 -5.76
CA GLY A 118 0.58 -1.48 -4.86
C GLY A 118 1.46 -1.35 -3.63
N VAL A 119 2.70 -0.88 -3.80
CA VAL A 119 3.61 -0.63 -2.67
C VAL A 119 3.04 0.40 -1.69
N ILE A 120 2.46 1.48 -2.22
CA ILE A 120 1.81 2.50 -1.40
C ILE A 120 0.60 1.91 -0.67
N ALA A 121 -0.23 1.11 -1.34
CA ALA A 121 -1.38 0.45 -0.72
C ALA A 121 -0.97 -0.46 0.45
N VAL A 122 0.04 -1.32 0.26
CA VAL A 122 0.60 -2.18 1.33
C VAL A 122 1.17 -1.35 2.47
N THR A 123 1.85 -0.25 2.16
CA THR A 123 2.45 0.64 3.18
C THR A 123 1.37 1.33 4.01
N LEU A 124 0.31 1.84 3.37
CA LEU A 124 -0.83 2.44 4.04
C LEU A 124 -1.59 1.42 4.88
N ALA A 125 -1.74 0.19 4.39
CA ALA A 125 -2.32 -0.91 5.14
C ALA A 125 -1.50 -1.26 6.39
N ALA A 126 -0.18 -1.45 6.26
CA ALA A 126 0.70 -1.78 7.37
C ALA A 126 0.69 -0.69 8.46
N THR A 127 0.86 0.57 8.04
CA THR A 127 0.92 1.71 8.96
C THR A 127 -0.45 2.05 9.54
N GLY A 128 -1.51 1.96 8.74
CA GLY A 128 -2.90 2.17 9.17
C GLY A 128 -3.36 1.13 10.18
N THR A 129 -3.09 -0.16 9.93
CA THR A 129 -3.40 -1.23 10.89
C THR A 129 -2.59 -1.08 12.17
N TYR A 130 -1.30 -0.73 12.09
CA TYR A 130 -0.49 -0.45 13.27
C TYR A 130 -1.07 0.72 14.09
N ALA A 131 -1.40 1.83 13.43
CA ALA A 131 -1.94 3.03 14.10
C ALA A 131 -3.29 2.73 14.77
N LEU A 132 -4.19 2.03 14.06
CA LEU A 132 -5.48 1.62 14.59
C LEU A 132 -5.34 0.67 15.78
N ALA A 133 -4.54 -0.39 15.65
CA ALA A 133 -4.32 -1.35 16.73
C ALA A 133 -3.64 -0.71 17.93
N ARG A 134 -2.69 0.22 17.70
CA ARG A 134 -2.04 0.96 18.79
C ARG A 134 -3.04 1.86 19.52
N HIS A 135 -4.01 2.43 18.81
CA HIS A 135 -5.06 3.25 19.41
C HIS A 135 -6.06 2.42 20.22
N VAL A 136 -6.48 1.26 19.69
CA VAL A 136 -7.51 0.41 20.30
C VAL A 136 -6.98 -0.43 21.47
N MET A 137 -5.77 -0.99 21.35
CA MET A 137 -5.22 -1.95 22.32
C MET A 137 -4.34 -1.29 23.39
N ASP A 138 -3.92 -0.05 23.18
CA ASP A 138 -2.86 0.67 23.91
C ASP A 138 -1.50 -0.09 24.03
N ASP A 139 -1.36 -1.23 23.36
CA ASP A 139 -0.15 -2.05 23.35
C ASP A 139 0.60 -1.93 22.02
N ARG A 140 1.91 -1.69 22.11
CA ARG A 140 2.79 -1.62 20.93
C ARG A 140 3.06 -2.98 20.33
N ILE A 141 3.22 -4.01 21.15
CA ILE A 141 3.56 -5.35 20.64
C ILE A 141 2.35 -5.91 19.88
N GLY A 142 1.17 -5.87 20.49
CA GLY A 142 -0.10 -6.22 19.87
C GLY A 142 -0.34 -5.45 18.56
N ALA A 143 -0.02 -4.15 18.52
CA ALA A 143 -0.14 -3.36 17.30
C ALA A 143 0.80 -3.82 16.17
N VAL A 144 2.05 -4.16 16.49
CA VAL A 144 2.98 -4.72 15.49
C VAL A 144 2.48 -6.08 15.00
N VAL A 145 2.06 -6.95 15.91
CA VAL A 145 1.54 -8.28 15.56
C VAL A 145 0.31 -8.16 14.65
N ALA A 146 -0.63 -7.27 14.97
CA ALA A 146 -1.82 -7.03 14.16
C ALA A 146 -1.47 -6.53 12.75
N ALA A 147 -0.56 -5.55 12.64
CA ALA A 147 -0.12 -5.03 11.35
C ALA A 147 0.59 -6.09 10.50
N THR A 148 1.53 -6.83 11.10
CA THR A 148 2.25 -7.92 10.43
C THR A 148 1.28 -9.03 10.00
N ALA A 149 0.35 -9.43 10.85
CA ALA A 149 -0.65 -10.44 10.52
C ALA A 149 -1.56 -10.00 9.37
N PHE A 150 -1.95 -8.73 9.32
CA PHE A 150 -2.77 -8.20 8.23
C PHE A 150 -2.01 -8.16 6.90
N VAL A 151 -0.77 -7.67 6.90
CA VAL A 151 0.07 -7.57 5.69
C VAL A 151 0.44 -8.96 5.14
N LEU A 152 0.74 -9.90 6.04
CA LEU A 152 1.11 -11.27 5.65
C LEU A 152 -0.09 -12.21 5.52
N ALA A 153 -1.32 -11.71 5.69
CA ALA A 153 -2.51 -12.52 5.48
C ALA A 153 -2.59 -12.95 3.99
N PRO A 154 -3.06 -14.18 3.69
CA PRO A 154 -3.09 -14.67 2.32
C PRO A 154 -3.93 -13.78 1.39
N TYR A 155 -5.10 -13.34 1.84
CA TYR A 155 -6.05 -12.68 0.96
C TYR A 155 -5.67 -11.24 0.56
N PRO A 156 -5.36 -10.31 1.49
CA PRO A 156 -5.28 -8.88 1.17
C PRO A 156 -4.21 -8.54 0.13
N PHE A 157 -3.08 -9.25 0.14
CA PHE A 157 -1.96 -8.93 -0.74
C PHE A 157 -1.42 -10.12 -1.53
N PHE A 158 -1.34 -11.34 -0.97
CA PHE A 158 -0.87 -12.47 -1.78
C PHE A 158 -1.87 -12.81 -2.89
N THR A 159 -3.12 -13.10 -2.54
CA THR A 159 -4.17 -13.39 -3.53
C THR A 159 -4.46 -12.18 -4.40
N ASN A 160 -4.68 -11.00 -3.79
CA ASN A 160 -5.06 -9.83 -4.60
C ASN A 160 -3.96 -9.39 -5.55
N PHE A 161 -2.68 -9.34 -5.15
CA PHE A 161 -1.64 -8.88 -6.07
C PHE A 161 -1.28 -9.95 -7.10
N TYR A 162 -1.05 -11.19 -6.68
CA TYR A 162 -0.44 -12.19 -7.56
C TYR A 162 -1.45 -13.01 -8.35
N ASP A 163 -2.67 -13.23 -7.84
CA ASP A 163 -3.70 -13.97 -8.60
C ASP A 163 -4.59 -13.00 -9.39
N ARG A 164 -4.96 -11.87 -8.76
CA ARG A 164 -5.97 -10.95 -9.30
C ARG A 164 -5.40 -9.69 -9.92
N ALA A 165 -4.18 -9.30 -9.55
CA ALA A 165 -3.62 -7.97 -9.82
C ALA A 165 -4.53 -6.81 -9.36
N GLN A 166 -5.11 -6.92 -8.16
CA GLN A 166 -5.95 -5.91 -7.53
C GLN A 166 -5.15 -5.13 -6.49
N VAL A 167 -5.10 -3.80 -6.66
CA VAL A 167 -4.35 -2.84 -5.84
C VAL A 167 -5.29 -1.87 -5.14
#